data_AF-A0AAY4BXC8-F1
#
_entry.id   AF-A0AAY4BXC8-F1
#
_cell.length_a   1.000
_cell.length_b   1.000
_cell.length_c   1.000
_cell.angle_alpha   90.00
_cell.angle_beta   90.00
_cell.angle_gamma   90.00
#
_symmetry.space_group_name_H-M   'P 1'
#
loop_
_entity.id
_entity.type
_entity.pdbx_description
1 polymer ?
#
loop_
_entity_poly.entity_id
_entity_poly.type
_entity_poly.pdbx_seq_one_letter_code
_entity_poly.pdbx_strand_id
1 'polypeptide(L)'
;YAGSQKSSVHTQDCETPNQCQNSSFNFGTSKIVLTTKCCTTDLCNSGSFTGEKSTSLNDTQNGRKCFSCSATDCNSTVNCVGNEDRCIKAIVDSGGLKKMMKGCVTKNSCLGDFLTNMGYADVRCCKGNLCNGASAFTSTPLHILFNLKKILFFCN
;
A
#
# COMPACT_ATOMS: atom_id res chain seq x y z
N TYR A 1 -27.44 2.17 6.76
CA TYR A 1 -26.82 2.54 5.48
C TYR A 1 -26.02 3.82 5.68
N ALA A 2 -24.73 3.72 6.03
CA ALA A 2 -23.88 4.90 6.13
C ALA A 2 -23.34 5.22 4.73
N GLY A 3 -23.77 6.35 4.16
CA GLY A 3 -23.30 6.80 2.86
C GLY A 3 -21.80 7.07 2.88
N SER A 4 -21.06 6.50 1.94
CA SER A 4 -19.64 6.78 1.74
C SER A 4 -19.46 8.23 1.27
N GLN A 5 -18.90 9.10 2.11
CA GLN A 5 -18.54 10.45 1.70
C GLN A 5 -17.33 10.40 0.76
N LYS A 6 -17.50 10.88 -0.46
CA LYS A 6 -16.43 10.97 -1.45
C LYS A 6 -15.93 12.42 -1.49
N SER A 7 -14.65 12.62 -1.19
CA SER A 7 -13.97 13.90 -1.37
C SER A 7 -12.97 13.78 -2.52
N SER A 8 -12.73 14.88 -3.23
CA SER A 8 -11.77 14.98 -4.32
C SER A 8 -10.90 16.19 -4.09
N VAL A 9 -9.58 16.01 -4.18
CA VAL A 9 -8.59 17.08 -4.05
C VAL A 9 -7.69 17.05 -5.28
N HIS A 10 -7.41 18.22 -5.83
CA HIS A 10 -6.45 18.39 -6.92
C HIS A 10 -5.17 19.01 -6.37
N THR A 11 -4.04 18.40 -6.70
CA THR A 11 -2.72 18.87 -6.31
C THR A 11 -1.80 18.85 -7.52
N GLN A 12 -0.79 19.71 -7.48
CA GLN A 12 0.24 19.83 -8.49
C GLN A 12 1.57 19.71 -7.75
N ASP A 13 2.41 18.78 -8.19
CA ASP A 13 3.74 18.58 -7.62
C ASP A 13 4.70 18.03 -8.69
N CYS A 14 5.99 18.01 -8.36
CA CYS A 14 7.02 17.32 -9.12
C CYS A 14 7.19 15.91 -8.57
N GLU A 15 7.24 14.91 -9.45
CA GLU A 15 7.33 13.51 -9.03
C GLU A 15 8.28 12.74 -9.96
N THR A 16 8.85 11.63 -9.46
CA THR A 16 9.68 10.75 -10.27
C THR A 16 8.85 9.97 -11.30
N PRO A 17 9.44 9.52 -12.42
CA PRO A 17 8.73 8.72 -13.43
C PRO A 17 8.05 7.46 -12.86
N ASN A 18 8.64 6.84 -11.82
CA ASN A 18 8.09 5.64 -11.20
C ASN A 18 6.77 5.89 -10.45
N GLN A 19 6.57 7.11 -9.96
CA GLN A 19 5.41 7.53 -9.21
C GLN A 19 4.37 8.23 -10.10
N CYS A 20 4.71 8.52 -11.36
CA CYS A 20 3.79 9.00 -12.39
C CYS A 20 2.82 7.91 -12.89
N GLN A 21 2.05 7.32 -11.99
CA GLN A 21 1.11 6.24 -12.29
C GLN A 21 -0.07 6.32 -11.34
N ASN A 22 -1.26 5.92 -11.82
CA ASN A 22 -2.44 5.84 -10.97
C ASN A 22 -2.20 4.91 -9.78
N SER A 23 -2.67 5.31 -8.60
CA SER A 23 -2.48 4.56 -7.36
C SER A 23 -3.80 4.34 -6.63
N SER A 24 -3.89 3.23 -5.90
CA SER A 24 -5.04 2.95 -5.02
C SER A 24 -4.54 2.48 -3.66
N PHE A 25 -5.18 2.99 -2.60
CA PHE A 25 -4.98 2.60 -1.21
C PHE A 25 -6.34 2.24 -0.63
N ASN A 26 -6.51 1.00 -0.20
CA ASN A 26 -7.75 0.52 0.38
C ASN A 26 -7.48 -0.01 1.79
N PHE A 27 -7.83 0.80 2.79
CA PHE A 27 -7.66 0.50 4.21
C PHE A 27 -8.92 -0.15 4.82
N GLY A 28 -9.90 -0.54 4.00
CA GLY A 28 -11.15 -1.17 4.42
C GLY A 28 -12.22 -0.16 4.83
N THR A 29 -11.91 0.75 5.75
CA THR A 29 -12.84 1.83 6.17
C THR A 29 -12.72 3.08 5.30
N SER A 30 -11.57 3.27 4.67
CA SER A 30 -11.29 4.36 3.74
C SER A 30 -10.57 3.83 2.51
N LYS A 31 -10.85 4.46 1.37
CA LYS A 31 -10.18 4.21 0.11
C LYS A 31 -9.72 5.53 -0.49
N ILE A 32 -8.46 5.60 -0.90
CA ILE A 32 -7.85 6.75 -1.55
C ILE A 32 -7.42 6.29 -2.94
N VAL A 33 -7.80 7.04 -3.96
CA VAL A 33 -7.35 6.78 -5.34
C VAL A 33 -6.76 8.05 -5.91
N LEU A 34 -5.55 7.89 -6.45
CA LEU A 34 -4.79 8.93 -7.08
C LEU A 34 -4.80 8.66 -8.57
N THR A 35 -5.33 9.61 -9.31
CA THR A 35 -5.21 9.65 -10.77
C THR A 35 -4.16 10.70 -11.09
N THR A 36 -3.09 10.29 -11.77
CA THR A 36 -1.94 11.16 -12.01
C THR A 36 -1.80 11.41 -13.51
N LYS A 37 -1.53 12.66 -13.87
CA LYS A 37 -1.09 13.05 -15.21
C LYS A 37 0.24 13.77 -15.05
N CYS A 38 1.27 13.32 -15.75
CA CYS A 38 2.57 13.97 -15.69
C CYS A 38 3.10 14.29 -17.07
N CYS A 39 4.12 15.11 -17.05
CA CYS A 39 4.75 15.74 -18.20
C CYS A 39 6.17 16.12 -17.78
N THR A 40 7.03 16.38 -18.76
CA THR A 40 8.49 16.49 -18.56
C THR A 40 9.04 17.89 -18.81
N THR A 41 8.20 18.84 -19.22
CA THR A 41 8.61 20.23 -19.47
C THR A 41 8.28 21.11 -18.27
N ASP A 42 9.00 22.22 -18.11
CA ASP A 42 8.77 23.14 -16.99
C ASP A 42 7.32 23.66 -16.96
N LEU A 43 6.75 23.73 -15.75
CA LEU A 43 5.39 24.22 -15.48
C LEU A 43 4.27 23.54 -16.29
N CYS A 44 4.52 22.35 -16.86
CA CYS A 44 3.54 21.64 -17.68
C CYS A 44 2.30 21.16 -16.92
N ASN A 45 2.37 21.14 -15.59
CA ASN A 45 1.27 20.85 -14.67
C ASN A 45 0.38 22.08 -14.42
N SER A 46 0.67 23.25 -15.01
CA SER A 46 -0.16 24.45 -14.92
C SER A 46 -1.42 24.33 -15.78
N GLY A 47 -2.47 23.73 -15.24
CA GLY A 47 -3.77 23.61 -15.91
C GLY A 47 -4.84 23.08 -14.97
N SER A 48 -6.11 23.26 -15.34
CA SER A 48 -7.20 22.59 -14.65
C SER A 48 -7.10 21.09 -14.90
N PHE A 49 -6.88 20.31 -13.84
CA PHE A 49 -7.00 18.87 -13.93
C PHE A 49 -8.46 18.54 -14.11
N THR A 50 -8.89 18.38 -15.37
CA THR A 50 -10.17 17.76 -15.72
C THR A 50 -9.96 16.26 -15.58
N GLY A 51 -9.72 15.80 -14.36
CA GLY A 51 -9.69 14.37 -14.07
C GLY A 51 -11.03 13.83 -14.53
N GLU A 52 -11.05 13.13 -15.66
CA GLU A 52 -12.23 12.43 -16.13
C GLU A 52 -12.79 11.70 -14.93
N LYS A 53 -14.03 12.06 -14.58
CA LYS A 53 -14.84 11.56 -13.46
C LYS A 53 -14.38 10.17 -13.02
N SER A 54 -13.37 10.12 -12.14
CA SER A 54 -12.83 8.91 -11.51
C SER A 54 -13.01 7.67 -12.40
N THR A 55 -12.50 7.68 -13.65
CA THR A 55 -12.81 6.66 -14.65
C THR A 55 -12.49 5.27 -14.09
N SER A 56 -13.56 4.58 -13.68
CA SER A 56 -13.61 3.26 -13.07
C SER A 56 -12.52 3.01 -12.00
N LEU A 57 -12.85 3.36 -10.75
CA LEU A 57 -12.41 2.54 -9.62
C LEU A 57 -12.85 1.11 -9.95
N ASN A 58 -11.96 0.30 -10.52
CA ASN A 58 -12.29 -1.11 -10.70
C ASN A 58 -12.35 -1.72 -9.30
N ASP A 59 -13.55 -1.67 -8.72
CA ASP A 59 -13.85 -2.17 -7.38
C ASP A 59 -14.16 -3.68 -7.42
N THR A 60 -13.96 -4.33 -8.57
CA THR A 60 -14.03 -5.78 -8.69
C THR A 60 -12.92 -6.38 -7.83
N GLN A 61 -13.29 -7.30 -6.95
CA GLN A 61 -12.33 -8.02 -6.13
C GLN A 61 -11.35 -8.79 -7.01
N ASN A 62 -10.06 -8.65 -6.72
CA ASN A 62 -8.99 -9.28 -7.52
C ASN A 62 -8.46 -10.58 -6.89
N GLY A 63 -9.13 -11.09 -5.85
CA GLY A 63 -8.77 -12.32 -5.14
C GLY A 63 -7.67 -12.17 -4.08
N ARG A 64 -7.06 -10.98 -3.93
CA ARG A 64 -6.11 -10.71 -2.85
C ARG A 64 -6.82 -10.23 -1.60
N LYS A 65 -6.28 -10.61 -0.44
CA LYS A 65 -6.78 -10.22 0.88
C LYS A 65 -5.65 -9.72 1.76
N CYS A 66 -5.86 -8.61 2.45
CA CYS A 66 -4.87 -8.01 3.37
C CYS A 66 -5.50 -7.75 4.73
N PHE A 67 -4.69 -7.63 5.78
CA PHE A 67 -5.16 -7.07 7.03
C PHE A 67 -5.48 -5.58 6.87
N SER A 68 -6.42 -5.09 7.66
CA SER A 68 -6.82 -3.70 7.77
C SER A 68 -6.97 -3.29 9.24
N CYS A 69 -7.03 -1.99 9.51
CA CYS A 69 -7.26 -1.46 10.85
C CYS A 69 -8.64 -0.78 10.93
N SER A 70 -9.42 -1.15 11.95
CA SER A 70 -10.68 -0.52 12.33
C SER A 70 -10.51 0.12 13.70
N ALA A 71 -10.51 1.46 13.76
CA ALA A 71 -10.19 2.24 14.95
C ALA A 71 -8.80 1.88 15.54
N THR A 72 -8.76 1.00 16.54
CA THR A 72 -7.53 0.51 17.20
C THR A 72 -7.23 -0.97 16.91
N ASP A 73 -8.19 -1.73 16.38
CA ASP A 73 -8.00 -3.14 16.04
C ASP A 73 -7.43 -3.28 14.63
N CYS A 74 -6.29 -3.97 14.49
CA CYS A 74 -5.59 -4.21 13.22
C CYS A 74 -5.61 -5.68 12.77
N ASN A 75 -6.61 -6.44 13.22
CA ASN A 75 -6.85 -7.83 12.85
C ASN A 75 -7.99 -8.01 11.84
N SER A 76 -8.72 -6.94 11.52
CA SER A 76 -9.70 -6.93 10.44
C SER A 76 -9.04 -7.23 9.09
N THR A 77 -9.84 -7.61 8.10
CA THR A 77 -9.34 -7.89 6.75
C THR A 77 -10.13 -7.16 5.69
N VAL A 78 -9.46 -6.82 4.59
CA VAL A 78 -10.05 -6.20 3.41
C VAL A 78 -9.73 -7.00 2.16
N ASN A 79 -10.72 -7.16 1.29
CA ASN A 79 -10.52 -7.72 -0.04
C ASN A 79 -10.02 -6.63 -0.97
N CYS A 80 -8.89 -6.90 -1.64
CA CYS A 80 -8.31 -5.97 -2.58
C CYS A 80 -9.08 -5.98 -3.89
N VAL A 81 -9.04 -4.86 -4.59
CA VAL A 81 -9.82 -4.64 -5.81
C VAL A 81 -8.95 -4.12 -6.95
N GLY A 82 -9.40 -4.37 -8.18
CA GLY A 82 -8.72 -3.90 -9.39
C GLY A 82 -7.24 -4.27 -9.38
N ASN A 83 -6.37 -3.26 -9.47
CA ASN A 83 -4.92 -3.45 -9.60
C ASN A 83 -4.16 -3.45 -8.26
N GLU A 84 -4.86 -3.52 -7.12
CA GLU A 84 -4.23 -3.60 -5.79
C GLU A 84 -3.52 -4.95 -5.60
N ASP A 85 -2.23 -5.02 -5.94
CA ASP A 85 -1.44 -6.25 -6.01
C ASP A 85 -0.57 -6.52 -4.77
N ARG A 86 -0.64 -5.67 -3.75
CA ARG A 86 0.20 -5.75 -2.53
C ARG A 86 -0.60 -5.40 -1.28
N CYS A 87 -0.10 -5.87 -0.14
CA CYS A 87 -0.53 -5.35 1.15
C CYS A 87 0.44 -4.29 1.65
N ILE A 88 -0.06 -3.33 2.41
CA ILE A 88 0.71 -2.28 3.09
C ILE A 88 0.56 -2.38 4.60
N LYS A 89 1.60 -1.97 5.32
CA LYS A 89 1.61 -1.59 6.73
C LYS A 89 2.37 -0.26 6.85
N ALA A 90 1.82 0.71 7.57
CA ALA A 90 2.44 2.01 7.82
C ALA A 90 2.01 2.56 9.18
N ILE A 91 2.69 3.60 9.65
CA ILE A 91 2.35 4.36 10.86
C ILE A 91 2.01 5.79 10.43
N VAL A 92 0.87 6.32 10.86
CA VAL A 92 0.52 7.73 10.65
C VAL A 92 0.55 8.46 11.99
N ASP A 93 1.11 9.66 12.02
CA ASP A 93 0.97 10.56 13.16
C ASP A 93 -0.30 11.40 12.99
N SER A 94 -1.25 11.24 13.91
CA SER A 94 -2.47 12.02 13.94
C SER A 94 -2.56 12.77 15.27
N GLY A 95 -2.04 14.00 15.29
CA GLY A 95 -2.07 14.87 16.47
C GLY A 95 -1.21 14.37 17.63
N GLY A 96 -0.04 13.80 17.35
CA GLY A 96 0.89 13.23 18.33
C GLY A 96 0.60 11.76 18.68
N LEU A 97 -0.50 11.19 18.15
CA LEU A 97 -0.85 9.79 18.32
C LEU A 97 -0.44 8.99 17.09
N LYS A 98 0.56 8.12 17.26
CA LYS A 98 1.00 7.17 16.24
C LYS A 98 -0.04 6.06 16.10
N LYS A 99 -0.65 5.96 14.92
CA LYS A 99 -1.63 4.91 14.59
C LYS A 99 -1.10 4.02 13.49
N MET A 100 -1.30 2.71 13.64
CA MET A 100 -0.98 1.75 12.59
C MET A 100 -2.09 1.76 11.53
N MET A 101 -1.68 1.69 10.28
CA MET A 101 -2.56 1.52 9.13
C MET A 101 -2.13 0.28 8.34
N LYS A 102 -3.13 -0.45 7.85
CA LYS A 102 -2.95 -1.66 7.06
C LYS A 102 -4.01 -1.70 5.95
N GLY A 103 -3.66 -2.25 4.79
CA GLY A 103 -4.61 -2.35 3.69
C GLY A 103 -4.02 -2.95 2.42
N CYS A 104 -4.74 -2.76 1.32
CA CYS A 104 -4.34 -3.11 -0.03
C CYS A 104 -3.80 -1.88 -0.77
N VAL A 105 -2.77 -2.08 -1.60
CA VAL A 105 -2.16 -1.02 -2.41
C VAL A 105 -1.73 -1.53 -3.79
N THR A 106 -1.62 -0.60 -4.75
CA THR A 106 -0.95 -0.85 -6.04
C THR A 106 0.58 -0.83 -5.89
N LYS A 107 1.29 -1.53 -6.79
CA LYS A 107 2.77 -1.62 -6.78
C LYS A 107 3.49 -0.28 -6.65
N ASN A 108 3.09 0.72 -7.42
CA ASN A 108 3.71 2.06 -7.43
C ASN A 108 3.53 2.82 -6.11
N SER A 109 2.49 2.52 -5.34
CA SER A 109 2.29 3.08 -3.99
C SER A 109 3.39 2.69 -2.99
N CYS A 110 4.16 1.65 -3.31
CA CYS A 110 5.26 1.14 -2.49
C CYS A 110 6.64 1.60 -2.96
N LEU A 111 6.69 2.39 -4.04
CA LEU A 111 7.92 2.81 -4.69
C LEU A 111 8.02 4.33 -4.56
N GLY A 112 8.84 4.81 -3.64
CA GLY A 112 9.13 6.22 -3.44
C GLY A 112 8.63 6.79 -2.11
N ASP A 113 8.93 8.06 -1.90
CA ASP A 113 8.71 8.77 -0.63
C ASP A 113 7.33 9.45 -0.56
N PHE A 114 6.44 9.22 -1.52
CA PHE A 114 5.11 9.85 -1.57
C PHE A 114 4.32 9.70 -0.25
N LEU A 115 4.27 8.48 0.30
CA LEU A 115 3.62 8.23 1.57
C LEU A 115 4.36 8.91 2.72
N THR A 116 5.69 8.90 2.69
CA THR A 116 6.54 9.59 3.67
C THR A 116 6.28 11.09 3.69
N ASN A 117 6.17 11.72 2.51
CA ASN A 117 5.84 13.13 2.34
C ASN A 117 4.41 13.45 2.82
N MET A 118 3.49 12.50 2.75
CA MET A 118 2.16 12.61 3.36
C MET A 118 2.13 12.31 4.87
N GLY A 119 3.28 12.13 5.51
CA GLY A 119 3.38 11.90 6.97
C GLY A 119 3.22 10.45 7.41
N TYR A 120 3.32 9.48 6.50
CA TYR A 120 3.36 8.06 6.85
C TYR A 120 4.80 7.61 7.12
N ALA A 121 5.02 6.89 8.21
CA ALA A 121 6.31 6.33 8.61
C ALA A 121 6.29 4.79 8.61
N ASP A 122 7.47 4.16 8.63
CA ASP A 122 7.64 2.69 8.65
C ASP A 122 6.78 1.97 7.58
N VAL A 123 6.74 2.55 6.37
CA VAL A 123 5.98 2.02 5.24
C VAL A 123 6.61 0.71 4.78
N ARG A 124 5.83 -0.37 4.80
CA ARG A 124 6.23 -1.70 4.34
C ARG A 124 5.17 -2.29 3.45
N CYS A 125 5.60 -2.75 2.28
CA CYS A 125 4.75 -3.48 1.35
C CYS A 125 5.20 -4.93 1.20
N CYS A 126 4.23 -5.82 0.97
CA CYS A 126 4.50 -7.23 0.74
C CYS A 126 3.53 -7.83 -0.29
N LYS A 127 3.95 -8.94 -0.90
CA LYS A 127 3.11 -9.77 -1.76
C LYS A 127 2.68 -11.04 -1.02
N GLY A 128 1.46 -11.47 -1.29
CA GLY A 128 0.83 -12.61 -0.63
C GLY A 128 -0.44 -12.17 0.09
N ASN A 129 -1.29 -13.14 0.43
CA ASN A 129 -2.47 -12.85 1.25
C ASN A 129 -2.06 -12.64 2.70
N LEU A 130 -2.63 -11.62 3.34
CA LEU A 130 -2.47 -11.33 4.77
C LEU A 130 -1.01 -11.11 5.21
N CYS A 131 -0.10 -10.84 4.28
CA CYS A 131 1.34 -10.74 4.54
C CYS A 131 1.70 -9.55 5.45
N ASN A 132 0.82 -8.55 5.55
CA ASN A 132 0.94 -7.40 6.46
C ASN A 132 0.47 -7.72 7.90
N GLY A 133 0.31 -9.00 8.23
CA GLY A 133 -0.10 -9.47 9.55
C GLY A 133 1.03 -9.54 10.58
N ALA A 134 2.28 -9.65 10.14
CA ALA A 134 3.41 -9.78 11.06
C ALA A 134 3.57 -8.50 11.90
N SER A 135 3.22 -8.58 13.19
CA SER A 135 4.11 -8.09 14.23
C SER A 135 5.45 -8.77 13.99
N ALA A 136 6.57 -8.07 14.13
CA ALA A 136 7.87 -8.71 14.10
C ALA A 136 7.89 -9.75 15.23
N PHE A 137 7.51 -10.98 14.94
CA PHE A 137 7.99 -12.11 15.70
C PHE A 137 9.48 -12.03 15.48
N THR A 138 10.21 -11.63 16.52
CA THR A 138 11.60 -12.03 16.65
C THR A 138 11.57 -13.54 16.54
N SER A 139 11.70 -14.05 15.32
CA SER A 139 12.03 -15.43 15.07
C SER A 139 13.40 -15.58 15.69
N THR A 140 13.46 -15.88 16.98
CA THR A 140 14.59 -16.61 17.53
C THR A 140 14.74 -17.79 16.60
N PRO A 141 15.86 -17.91 15.86
CA PRO A 141 16.06 -19.08 15.03
C PRO A 141 16.00 -20.26 15.98
N LEU A 142 14.92 -21.03 15.92
CA LEU A 142 14.88 -22.33 16.55
C LEU A 142 15.94 -23.11 15.78
N HIS A 143 17.12 -23.26 16.39
CA HIS A 143 18.15 -24.16 15.91
C HIS A 143 17.55 -25.56 15.94
N ILE A 144 16.83 -25.93 14.87
CA ILE A 144 16.59 -27.31 14.56
C ILE A 144 17.98 -27.86 14.30
N LEU A 145 18.51 -28.59 15.29
CA LEU A 145 19.72 -29.38 15.17
C LEU A 145 19.45 -30.40 14.06
N PHE A 146 19.76 -30.00 12.82
CA PHE A 146 19.89 -30.94 11.73
C PHE A 146 21.01 -31.90 12.14
N ASN A 147 20.62 -33.12 12.51
CA ASN A 147 21.52 -34.26 12.44
C ASN A 147 21.84 -34.50 10.96
N LEU A 148 22.71 -33.67 10.39
CA LEU A 148 23.33 -33.86 9.09
C LEU A 148 24.32 -35.03 9.24
N LYS A 149 23.80 -36.25 9.11
CA LYS A 149 24.62 -37.33 8.56
C LYS A 149 25.02 -36.87 7.15
N LYS A 150 26.29 -36.54 7.00
CA LYS A 150 26.98 -36.13 5.77
C LYS A 150 26.43 -36.90 4.57
N ILE A 151 25.72 -36.22 3.67
CA ILE A 151 25.55 -36.69 2.29
C ILE A 151 26.45 -35.79 1.46
N LEU A 152 27.64 -36.32 1.15
CA LEU A 152 28.55 -35.77 0.17
C LEU A 152 27.87 -35.87 -1.21
N PHE A 153 27.60 -34.75 -1.85
CA PHE A 153 27.39 -34.71 -3.30
C PHE A 153 28.66 -34.18 -3.94
N PHE A 154 29.37 -35.07 -4.65
CA PHE A 154 30.41 -34.68 -5.60
C PHE A 154 29.72 -34.10 -6.84
N CYS A 155 30.12 -32.90 -7.25
CA CYS A 155 29.84 -32.40 -8.59
C CYS A 155 30.97 -32.87 -9.51
N ASN A 156 30.60 -33.44 -10.66
CA ASN A 156 31.50 -33.73 -11.79
C ASN A 156 31.24 -32.68 -12.86
#